data_AF-A0A9D5YR20-F1
#
_entry.id   AF-A0A9D5YR20-F1
#
_cell.length_a   1.000
_cell.length_b   1.000
_cell.length_c   1.000
_cell.angle_alpha   90.00
_cell.angle_beta   90.00
_cell.angle_gamma   90.00
#
_symmetry.space_group_name_H-M   'P 1'
#
loop_
_entity.id
_entity.type
_entity.pdbx_description
1 polymer ?
#
loop_
_entity_poly.entity_id
_entity_poly.type
_entity_poly.pdbx_seq_one_letter_code
_entity_poly.pdbx_strand_id
1 'polypeptide(L)'
;MRREKYEEMEKRAREFYKKANIIVRDDEPVEVSDFGLDDVENIGLQLCVYINTERVCAKEMVLFPYQTCPEHMHVVTDGKEGKEETFRCRYGKVYLYVAGEGKKEDIKAKLPNMTTTVYHEIVLNPGEQYTIYPETMHWFQAGEEGAVISEFSTKSTDETDVFADKRLVRQTKIDE
;
A
#
# COMPACT_ATOMS: atom_id res chain seq x y z
N MET A 1 -0.05 9.50 -15.72
CA MET A 1 -1.48 9.22 -15.44
C MET A 1 -2.28 10.45 -15.78
N ARG A 2 -3.35 10.32 -16.59
CA ARG A 2 -4.25 11.44 -16.90
C ARG A 2 -4.98 11.96 -15.65
N ARG A 3 -5.11 13.28 -15.49
CA ARG A 3 -5.81 13.92 -14.38
C ARG A 3 -7.21 13.39 -14.13
N GLU A 4 -7.99 13.18 -15.19
CA GLU A 4 -9.33 12.58 -15.11
C GLU A 4 -9.32 11.22 -14.39
N LYS A 5 -8.33 10.36 -14.71
CA LYS A 5 -8.20 9.05 -14.06
C LYS A 5 -7.77 9.19 -12.61
N TYR A 6 -6.88 10.12 -12.29
CA TYR A 6 -6.49 10.41 -10.91
C TYR A 6 -7.71 10.77 -10.06
N GLU A 7 -8.53 11.72 -10.53
CA GLU A 7 -9.74 12.18 -9.85
C GLU A 7 -10.79 11.07 -9.70
N GLU A 8 -10.93 10.22 -10.72
CA GLU A 8 -11.79 9.02 -10.67
C GLU A 8 -11.35 8.06 -9.55
N MET A 9 -10.04 7.76 -9.47
CA MET A 9 -9.48 6.86 -8.45
C MET A 9 -9.55 7.47 -7.05
N GLU A 10 -9.29 8.76 -6.93
CA GLU A 10 -9.37 9.49 -5.66
C GLU A 10 -10.80 9.46 -5.10
N LYS A 11 -11.79 9.78 -5.94
CA LYS A 11 -13.21 9.66 -5.59
C LYS A 11 -13.58 8.24 -5.18
N ARG A 12 -13.10 7.23 -5.92
CA ARG A 12 -13.34 5.82 -5.59
C ARG A 12 -12.73 5.43 -4.24
N ALA A 13 -11.51 5.89 -3.93
CA ALA A 13 -10.88 5.66 -2.63
C ALA A 13 -11.71 6.27 -1.48
N ARG A 14 -12.29 7.47 -1.68
CA ARG A 14 -13.21 8.06 -0.69
C ARG A 14 -14.45 7.21 -0.42
N GLU A 15 -15.00 6.54 -1.44
CA GLU A 15 -16.10 5.59 -1.24
C GLU A 15 -15.68 4.36 -0.43
N PHE A 16 -14.42 3.92 -0.53
CA PHE A 16 -13.89 2.85 0.31
C PHE A 16 -13.78 3.26 1.78
N TYR A 17 -13.30 4.48 2.08
CA TYR A 17 -13.29 4.98 3.45
C TYR A 17 -14.69 5.00 4.07
N LYS A 18 -15.72 5.39 3.30
CA LYS A 18 -17.13 5.32 3.74
C LYS A 18 -17.57 3.89 4.06
N LYS A 19 -17.22 2.90 3.23
CA LYS A 19 -17.53 1.48 3.51
C LYS A 19 -16.90 0.99 4.81
N ALA A 20 -15.72 1.49 5.16
CA ALA A 20 -15.03 1.17 6.41
C ALA A 20 -15.51 2.00 7.62
N ASN A 21 -16.50 2.89 7.44
CA ASN A 21 -16.94 3.88 8.44
C ASN A 21 -15.80 4.80 8.93
N ILE A 22 -14.89 5.14 8.02
CA ILE A 22 -13.77 6.05 8.27
C ILE A 22 -14.09 7.39 7.63
N ILE A 23 -14.05 8.44 8.46
CA ILE A 23 -14.29 9.81 8.00
C ILE A 23 -12.95 10.38 7.55
N VAL A 24 -12.80 10.57 6.24
CA VAL A 24 -11.76 11.38 5.63
C VAL A 24 -12.42 12.66 5.14
N ARG A 25 -11.95 13.82 5.61
CA ARG A 25 -12.55 15.12 5.27
C ARG A 25 -12.23 15.50 3.83
N ASP A 26 -13.02 16.40 3.28
CA ASP A 26 -12.82 16.90 1.91
C ASP A 26 -11.51 17.68 1.75
N ASP A 27 -11.01 18.31 2.83
CA ASP A 27 -9.72 19.01 2.87
C ASP A 27 -8.52 18.08 3.07
N GLU A 28 -8.74 16.81 3.42
CA GLU A 28 -7.66 15.83 3.55
C GLU A 28 -7.31 15.27 2.17
N PRO A 29 -6.07 15.47 1.69
CA PRO A 29 -5.66 14.99 0.39
C PRO A 29 -5.56 13.46 0.39
N VAL A 30 -6.07 12.86 -0.68
CA VAL A 30 -5.89 11.45 -0.96
C VAL A 30 -4.91 11.33 -2.13
N GLU A 31 -3.79 10.68 -1.87
CA GLU A 31 -2.80 10.33 -2.87
C GLU A 31 -3.28 9.11 -3.67
N VAL A 32 -3.06 9.12 -4.98
CA VAL A 32 -3.22 7.96 -5.87
C VAL A 32 -1.88 7.69 -6.53
N SER A 33 -1.33 6.48 -6.33
CA SER A 33 -0.11 6.01 -6.98
C SER A 33 -0.38 4.84 -7.92
N ASP A 34 0.12 4.94 -9.15
CA ASP A 34 0.24 3.86 -10.15
C ASP A 34 1.66 3.31 -10.27
N PHE A 35 2.55 3.79 -9.40
CA PHE A 35 3.98 3.47 -9.39
C PHE A 35 4.69 3.65 -10.74
N GLY A 36 4.20 4.55 -11.60
CA GLY A 36 4.77 4.83 -12.91
C GLY A 36 4.47 3.77 -13.99
N LEU A 37 3.55 2.83 -13.73
CA LEU A 37 3.18 1.78 -14.68
C LEU A 37 1.95 2.11 -15.55
N ASP A 38 1.24 3.21 -15.27
CA ASP A 38 -0.02 3.57 -15.93
C ASP A 38 -1.09 2.45 -15.87
N ASP A 39 -1.03 1.62 -14.82
CA ASP A 39 -1.93 0.48 -14.58
C ASP A 39 -2.47 0.47 -13.14
N VAL A 40 -2.97 1.63 -12.70
CA VAL A 40 -3.42 1.85 -11.32
C VAL A 40 -4.46 0.84 -10.84
N GLU A 41 -5.30 0.30 -11.72
CA GLU A 41 -6.34 -0.66 -11.36
C GLU A 41 -5.77 -2.01 -10.88
N ASN A 42 -4.61 -2.42 -11.40
CA ASN A 42 -3.97 -3.69 -11.04
C ASN A 42 -2.77 -3.49 -10.11
N ILE A 43 -1.95 -2.47 -10.35
CA ILE A 43 -0.76 -2.14 -9.56
C ILE A 43 -0.86 -0.68 -9.13
N GLY A 44 -1.14 -0.48 -7.85
CA GLY A 44 -1.34 0.86 -7.32
C GLY A 44 -1.70 0.86 -5.85
N LEU A 45 -1.79 2.06 -5.30
CA LEU A 45 -2.17 2.31 -3.92
C LEU A 45 -2.85 3.67 -3.82
N GLN A 46 -3.90 3.78 -3.02
CA GLN A 46 -4.44 5.07 -2.63
C GLN A 46 -4.30 5.25 -1.13
N LEU A 47 -4.01 6.45 -0.67
CA LEU A 47 -3.83 6.69 0.75
C LEU A 47 -4.15 8.13 1.17
N CYS A 48 -4.60 8.27 2.41
CA CYS A 48 -4.71 9.52 3.13
C CYS A 48 -3.69 9.51 4.26
N VAL A 49 -2.75 10.45 4.28
CA VAL A 49 -1.81 10.61 5.39
C VAL A 49 -2.47 11.49 6.45
N TYR A 50 -2.82 10.93 7.60
CA TYR A 50 -3.38 11.71 8.72
C TYR A 50 -2.31 12.55 9.39
N ILE A 51 -1.14 11.96 9.60
CA ILE A 51 -0.03 12.59 10.29
C ILE A 51 1.28 11.97 9.83
N ASN A 52 2.32 12.79 9.69
CA ASN A 52 3.70 12.34 9.54
C ASN A 52 4.62 13.35 10.24
N THR A 53 4.98 13.05 11.49
CA THR A 53 5.90 13.88 12.30
C THR A 53 7.32 13.35 12.21
N GLU A 54 8.24 13.94 12.96
CA GLU A 54 9.60 13.38 13.10
C GLU A 54 9.66 12.00 13.79
N ARG A 55 8.58 11.56 14.44
CA ARG A 55 8.57 10.33 15.25
C ARG A 55 7.58 9.27 14.75
N VAL A 56 6.39 9.70 14.35
CA VAL A 56 5.27 8.81 14.05
C VAL A 56 4.55 9.23 12.78
N CYS A 57 4.02 8.24 12.07
CA CYS A 57 3.13 8.40 10.95
C CYS A 57 1.86 7.55 11.16
N ALA A 58 0.74 8.04 10.64
CA ALA A 58 -0.47 7.25 10.48
C ALA A 58 -1.12 7.55 9.13
N LYS A 59 -1.50 6.51 8.41
CA LYS A 59 -2.15 6.59 7.11
C LYS A 59 -3.37 5.68 7.09
N GLU A 60 -4.34 6.02 6.26
CA GLU A 60 -5.38 5.09 5.85
C GLU A 60 -5.19 4.81 4.37
N MET A 61 -5.06 3.54 4.01
CA MET A 61 -4.82 3.08 2.66
C MET A 61 -6.04 2.37 2.11
N VAL A 62 -6.18 2.43 0.78
CA VAL A 62 -7.18 1.69 0.02
C VAL A 62 -6.45 0.88 -1.04
N LEU A 63 -6.89 -0.37 -1.16
CA LEU A 63 -6.67 -1.18 -2.35
C LEU A 63 -8.03 -1.52 -2.97
N PHE A 64 -8.14 -1.31 -4.28
CA PHE A 64 -9.28 -1.77 -5.06
C PHE A 64 -9.30 -3.30 -5.18
N PRO A 65 -10.43 -3.91 -5.61
CA PRO A 65 -10.52 -5.35 -5.82
C PRO A 65 -9.37 -5.91 -6.64
N TYR A 66 -8.62 -6.87 -6.07
CA TYR A 66 -7.45 -7.50 -6.69
C TYR A 66 -6.26 -6.56 -7.00
N GLN A 67 -6.33 -5.29 -6.58
CA GLN A 67 -5.23 -4.34 -6.75
C GLN A 67 -4.06 -4.75 -5.84
N THR A 68 -2.84 -4.54 -6.34
CA THR A 68 -1.61 -4.91 -5.67
C THR A 68 -0.74 -3.68 -5.42
N CYS A 69 -0.31 -3.50 -4.17
CA CYS A 69 0.82 -2.62 -3.86
C CYS A 69 2.13 -3.39 -4.12
N PRO A 70 3.08 -2.81 -4.87
CA PRO A 70 4.27 -3.52 -5.31
C PRO A 70 5.22 -3.92 -4.19
N GLU A 71 6.13 -4.85 -4.50
CA GLU A 71 7.15 -5.31 -3.56
C GLU A 71 8.19 -4.22 -3.33
N HIS A 72 8.32 -3.84 -2.06
CA HIS A 72 9.24 -2.81 -1.62
C HIS A 72 9.74 -3.07 -0.20
N MET A 73 10.68 -2.24 0.23
CA MET A 73 11.29 -2.30 1.54
C MET A 73 11.65 -0.90 2.01
N HIS A 74 11.42 -0.64 3.29
CA HIS A 74 11.82 0.59 3.96
C HIS A 74 13.26 0.49 4.42
N VAL A 75 14.14 1.29 3.82
CA VAL A 75 15.57 1.29 4.08
C VAL A 75 15.96 2.35 5.12
N VAL A 76 17.18 2.23 5.65
CA VAL A 76 17.81 3.27 6.46
C VAL A 76 17.89 4.56 5.66
N THR A 77 17.31 5.63 6.19
CA THR A 77 17.25 6.96 5.55
C THR A 77 17.78 8.00 6.51
N ASP A 78 18.72 8.84 6.04
CA ASP A 78 19.36 9.90 6.82
C ASP A 78 19.94 9.43 8.17
N GLY A 79 20.45 8.20 8.22
CA GLY A 79 21.03 7.60 9.42
C GLY A 79 20.00 7.17 10.48
N LYS A 80 18.70 7.19 10.16
CA LYS A 80 17.63 6.61 10.98
C LYS A 80 17.29 5.21 10.45
N GLU A 81 16.93 4.30 11.35
CA GLU A 81 16.41 2.99 10.98
C GLU A 81 15.23 3.13 10.00
N GLY A 82 15.06 2.14 9.13
CA GLY A 82 13.94 2.11 8.20
C GLY A 82 12.59 2.17 8.93
N LYS A 83 11.53 2.46 8.17
CA LYS A 83 10.18 2.54 8.74
C LYS A 83 9.76 1.18 9.32
N GLU A 84 9.34 1.18 10.58
CA GLU A 84 8.58 0.08 11.18
C GLU A 84 7.10 0.42 11.03
N GLU A 85 6.31 -0.51 10.53
CA GLU A 85 4.89 -0.27 10.25
C GLU A 85 4.01 -1.43 10.68
N THR A 86 2.83 -1.09 11.20
CA THR A 86 1.78 -2.04 11.52
C THR A 86 0.59 -1.79 10.62
N PHE A 87 0.21 -2.81 9.86
CA PHE A 87 -1.03 -2.82 9.09
C PHE A 87 -2.14 -3.40 9.92
N ARG A 88 -3.30 -2.74 9.90
CA ARG A 88 -4.54 -3.24 10.47
C ARG A 88 -5.66 -3.16 9.44
N CYS A 89 -6.18 -4.31 9.05
CA CYS A 89 -7.28 -4.37 8.09
C CYS A 89 -8.57 -3.85 8.72
N ARG A 90 -9.25 -2.92 8.04
CA ARG A 90 -10.50 -2.27 8.49
C ARG A 90 -11.71 -2.75 7.72
N TYR A 91 -11.52 -3.10 6.45
CA TYR A 91 -12.57 -3.56 5.56
C TYR A 91 -11.97 -4.49 4.50
N GLY A 92 -12.77 -5.45 4.04
CA GLY A 92 -12.39 -6.37 2.97
C GLY A 92 -11.32 -7.37 3.44
N LYS A 93 -10.29 -7.61 2.62
CA LYS A 93 -9.25 -8.60 2.90
C LYS A 93 -7.93 -8.21 2.25
N VAL A 94 -6.83 -8.44 2.97
CA VAL A 94 -5.47 -8.24 2.45
C VAL A 94 -4.70 -9.55 2.50
N TYR A 95 -4.07 -9.89 1.38
CA TYR A 95 -3.00 -10.90 1.31
C TYR A 95 -1.67 -10.16 1.36
N LEU A 96 -1.03 -10.15 2.51
CA LEU A 96 0.29 -9.58 2.72
C LEU A 96 1.34 -10.67 2.55
N TYR A 97 2.41 -10.38 1.83
CA TYR A 97 3.55 -11.25 1.64
C TYR A 97 4.80 -10.55 2.12
N VAL A 98 5.56 -11.21 2.97
CA VAL A 98 6.80 -10.67 3.56
C VAL A 98 7.96 -11.64 3.36
N ALA A 99 9.19 -11.18 3.58
CA ALA A 99 10.35 -12.05 3.64
C ALA A 99 10.18 -13.13 4.74
N GLY A 100 10.45 -14.39 4.42
CA GLY A 100 10.26 -15.52 5.33
C GLY A 100 10.01 -16.83 4.60
N GLU A 101 9.62 -17.86 5.33
CA GLU A 101 9.26 -19.16 4.75
C GLU A 101 7.95 -19.06 3.96
N GLY A 102 8.01 -19.29 2.66
CA GLY A 102 6.84 -19.32 1.80
C GLY A 102 7.22 -19.74 0.38
N LYS A 103 6.25 -20.17 -0.41
CA LYS A 103 6.47 -20.62 -1.77
C LYS A 103 5.49 -19.94 -2.71
N LYS A 104 6.00 -19.61 -3.89
CA LYS A 104 5.23 -18.92 -4.94
C LYS A 104 3.99 -19.71 -5.35
N GLU A 105 4.05 -21.03 -5.31
CA GLU A 105 2.97 -21.91 -5.74
C GLU A 105 1.81 -21.99 -4.75
N ASP A 106 2.03 -21.58 -3.49
CA ASP A 106 1.09 -21.73 -2.40
C ASP A 106 0.28 -20.45 -2.10
N ILE A 107 0.61 -19.34 -2.76
CA ILE A 107 -0.02 -18.04 -2.50
C ILE A 107 -1.47 -17.97 -3.01
N LYS A 108 -2.32 -17.21 -2.31
CA LYS A 108 -3.72 -16.98 -2.72
C LYS A 108 -3.90 -15.79 -3.67
N ALA A 109 -2.95 -14.86 -3.67
CA ALA A 109 -2.99 -13.69 -4.54
C ALA A 109 -2.68 -14.08 -5.99
N LYS A 110 -3.28 -13.35 -6.93
CA LYS A 110 -2.88 -13.44 -8.33
C LYS A 110 -1.59 -12.68 -8.51
N LEU A 111 -0.55 -13.33 -9.05
CA LEU A 111 0.72 -12.65 -9.29
C LEU A 111 0.52 -11.44 -10.23
N PRO A 112 0.95 -10.24 -9.82
CA PRO A 112 0.94 -9.06 -10.66
C PRO A 112 2.02 -9.15 -11.74
N ASN A 113 1.90 -8.33 -12.80
CA ASN A 113 2.90 -8.24 -13.86
C ASN A 113 4.13 -7.40 -13.46
N MET A 114 4.76 -7.77 -12.34
CA MET A 114 5.94 -7.14 -11.76
C MET A 114 6.83 -8.18 -11.08
N THR A 115 8.07 -7.80 -10.79
CA THR A 115 8.96 -8.63 -9.99
C THR A 115 8.41 -8.80 -8.57
N THR A 116 8.34 -10.05 -8.11
CA THR A 116 8.08 -10.44 -6.72
C THR A 116 9.10 -11.50 -6.31
N THR A 117 9.60 -11.44 -5.09
CA THR A 117 10.63 -12.34 -4.56
C THR A 117 10.27 -12.97 -3.23
N VAL A 118 9.28 -12.45 -2.51
CA VAL A 118 8.86 -12.97 -1.20
C VAL A 118 7.44 -13.56 -1.23
N TYR A 119 7.21 -14.61 -0.44
CA TYR A 119 5.98 -15.41 -0.50
C TYR A 119 5.48 -15.93 0.86
N HIS A 120 6.01 -15.43 1.99
CA HIS A 120 5.44 -15.78 3.31
C HIS A 120 4.09 -15.08 3.46
N GLU A 121 3.00 -15.84 3.32
CA GLU A 121 1.64 -15.29 3.30
C GLU A 121 1.10 -15.03 4.71
N ILE A 122 0.59 -13.81 4.89
CA ILE A 122 -0.20 -13.37 6.03
C ILE A 122 -1.53 -12.86 5.48
N VAL A 123 -2.63 -13.47 5.92
CA VAL A 123 -3.98 -13.03 5.53
C VAL A 123 -4.54 -12.15 6.63
N LEU A 124 -4.96 -10.93 6.29
CA LEU A 124 -5.59 -9.99 7.21
C LEU A 124 -7.05 -9.75 6.83
N ASN A 125 -7.96 -10.26 7.66
CA ASN A 125 -9.38 -9.93 7.66
C ASN A 125 -9.64 -8.73 8.58
N PRO A 126 -10.83 -8.11 8.55
CA PRO A 126 -11.12 -6.92 9.35
C PRO A 126 -10.88 -7.16 10.84
N GLY A 127 -10.04 -6.32 11.43
CA GLY A 127 -9.63 -6.42 12.84
C GLY A 127 -8.33 -7.19 13.10
N GLU A 128 -7.81 -7.91 12.11
CA GLU A 128 -6.48 -8.53 12.17
C GLU A 128 -5.40 -7.52 11.81
N GLN A 129 -4.19 -7.77 12.31
CA GLN A 129 -3.06 -6.87 12.13
C GLN A 129 -1.73 -7.64 12.04
N TYR A 130 -0.74 -7.01 11.42
CA TYR A 130 0.62 -7.52 11.34
C TYR A 130 1.62 -6.36 11.33
N THR A 131 2.78 -6.56 11.95
CA THR A 131 3.86 -5.56 12.00
C THR A 131 5.00 -6.00 11.09
N ILE A 132 5.34 -5.14 10.14
CA ILE A 132 6.47 -5.27 9.23
C ILE A 132 7.61 -4.43 9.82
N TYR A 133 8.71 -5.11 10.14
CA TYR A 133 9.89 -4.46 10.70
C TYR A 133 10.74 -3.84 9.57
N PRO A 134 11.62 -2.87 9.91
CA PRO A 134 12.50 -2.23 8.95
C PRO A 134 13.29 -3.24 8.12
N GLU A 135 13.67 -2.84 6.90
CA GLU A 135 14.50 -3.67 6.01
C GLU A 135 13.90 -5.06 5.71
N THR A 136 12.57 -5.16 5.72
CA THR A 136 11.83 -6.36 5.33
C THR A 136 11.10 -6.14 4.00
N MET A 137 11.47 -6.91 2.97
CA MET A 137 10.74 -6.91 1.69
C MET A 137 9.29 -7.38 1.90
N HIS A 138 8.34 -6.64 1.33
CA HIS A 138 6.93 -6.98 1.41
C HIS A 138 6.12 -6.42 0.24
N TRP A 139 5.05 -7.11 -0.11
CA TRP A 139 4.02 -6.66 -1.07
C TRP A 139 2.65 -7.15 -0.61
N PHE A 140 1.57 -6.54 -1.10
CA PHE A 140 0.24 -6.94 -0.66
C PHE A 140 -0.82 -6.69 -1.72
N GLN A 141 -1.81 -7.59 -1.76
CA GLN A 141 -2.93 -7.56 -2.70
C GLN A 141 -4.25 -7.64 -1.94
N ALA A 142 -5.25 -6.88 -2.39
CA ALA A 142 -6.59 -6.98 -1.84
C ALA A 142 -7.38 -8.16 -2.41
N GLY A 143 -8.33 -8.65 -1.61
CA GLY A 143 -9.35 -9.61 -2.08
C GLY A 143 -10.36 -9.00 -3.05
N GLU A 144 -11.41 -9.77 -3.35
CA GLU A 144 -12.44 -9.42 -4.34
C GLU A 144 -13.28 -8.20 -3.98
N GLU A 145 -13.36 -7.85 -2.69
CA GLU A 145 -14.11 -6.67 -2.22
C GLU A 145 -13.23 -5.42 -2.12
N GLY A 146 -11.94 -5.54 -2.42
CA GLY A 146 -10.91 -4.55 -2.09
C GLY A 146 -10.51 -4.61 -0.61
N ALA A 147 -9.81 -3.58 -0.13
CA ALA A 147 -9.41 -3.47 1.26
C ALA A 147 -9.27 -2.01 1.71
N VAL A 148 -9.50 -1.77 3.00
CA VAL A 148 -9.10 -0.53 3.69
C VAL A 148 -8.18 -0.92 4.85
N ILE A 149 -7.04 -0.24 4.96
CA ILE A 149 -5.93 -0.64 5.83
C ILE A 149 -5.42 0.59 6.56
N SER A 150 -5.42 0.57 7.90
CA SER A 150 -4.68 1.57 8.66
C SER A 150 -3.21 1.18 8.71
N GLU A 151 -2.32 2.10 8.38
CA GLU A 151 -0.88 2.03 8.67
C GLU A 151 -0.60 2.84 9.93
N PHE A 152 0.07 2.23 10.90
CA PHE A 152 0.66 2.91 12.05
C PHE A 152 2.16 2.68 12.02
N SER A 153 2.96 3.74 11.96
CA SER A 153 4.38 3.59 11.71
C SER A 153 5.23 4.62 12.45
N THR A 154 6.53 4.37 12.46
CA THR A 154 7.52 5.45 12.66
C THR A 154 7.42 6.46 11.51
N LYS A 155 8.25 7.51 11.51
CA LYS A 155 8.24 8.51 10.42
C LYS A 155 8.30 7.81 9.06
N SER A 156 7.40 8.18 8.15
CA SER A 156 7.40 7.70 6.78
C SER A 156 8.30 8.58 5.90
N THR A 157 9.12 7.93 5.09
CA THR A 157 10.01 8.50 4.06
C THR A 157 9.83 7.70 2.76
N ASP A 158 8.58 7.56 2.31
CA ASP A 158 8.19 6.69 1.19
C ASP A 158 8.99 6.97 -0.10
N GLU A 159 9.49 8.20 -0.28
CA GLU A 159 10.36 8.60 -1.39
C GLU A 159 11.69 7.85 -1.45
N THR A 160 12.08 7.20 -0.35
CA THR A 160 13.32 6.42 -0.23
C THR A 160 13.09 4.90 -0.33
N ASP A 161 11.85 4.46 -0.47
CA ASP A 161 11.53 3.04 -0.56
C ASP A 161 12.23 2.39 -1.77
N VAL A 162 12.76 1.19 -1.53
CA VAL A 162 13.43 0.41 -2.57
C VAL A 162 12.46 -0.64 -3.10
N PHE A 163 12.10 -0.53 -4.37
CA PHE A 163 11.25 -1.49 -5.06
C PHE A 163 12.05 -2.65 -5.64
N ALA A 164 11.49 -3.86 -5.59
CA ALA A 164 12.09 -5.04 -6.22
C ALA A 164 12.07 -4.94 -7.76
N ASP A 165 11.02 -4.35 -8.33
CA ASP A 165 10.92 -4.09 -9.76
C ASP A 165 11.47 -2.70 -10.12
N LYS A 166 12.53 -2.67 -10.93
CA LYS A 166 13.26 -1.45 -11.31
C LYS A 166 12.47 -0.50 -12.21
N ARG A 167 11.31 -0.92 -12.72
CA ARG A 167 10.42 -0.06 -13.52
C ARG A 167 9.59 0.87 -12.65
N LEU A 168 9.42 0.55 -11.37
CA LEU A 168 8.54 1.27 -10.47
C LEU A 168 9.15 2.59 -10.00
N VAL A 169 8.30 3.59 -9.87
CA VAL A 169 8.63 4.91 -9.33
C VAL A 169 7.54 5.32 -8.34
N ARG A 170 7.89 5.64 -7.09
CA ARG A 170 6.91 5.93 -6.01
C ARG A 170 5.92 7.03 -6.39
N GLN A 171 6.42 8.11 -6.99
CA GLN A 171 5.65 9.29 -7.32
C GLN A 171 5.00 9.16 -8.70
N THR A 172 3.67 9.19 -8.73
CA THR A 172 2.89 9.27 -9.97
C THR A 172 3.05 10.63 -10.62
N LYS A 173 3.28 10.63 -11.93
CA LYS A 173 3.25 11.84 -12.75
C LYS A 173 1.84 12.03 -13.28
N ILE A 174 1.28 13.22 -13.04
CA ILE A 174 -0.06 13.58 -13.48
C ILE A 174 0.07 14.43 -14.74
N ASP A 175 -0.51 13.93 -15.83
CA ASP A 175 -0.60 14.60 -17.12
C ASP A 175 -1.96 15.31 -17.20
N GLU A 176 -2.01 16.47 -17.88
CA GLU A 176 -3.26 17.22 -18.10
C GLU A 176 -4.26 16.48 -19.00
#